data_AF-A0A3N6Q2U0-F1
#
_entry.id   AF-A0A3N6Q2U0-F1
#
_cell.length_a   1.000
_cell.length_b   1.000
_cell.length_c   1.000
_cell.angle_alpha   90.00
_cell.angle_beta   90.00
_cell.angle_gamma   90.00
#
_symmetry.space_group_name_H-M   'P 1'
#
loop_
_entity.id
_entity.type
_entity.pdbx_description
1 polymer ?
#
loop_
_entity_poly.entity_id
_entity_poly.type
_entity_poly.pdbx_seq_one_letter_code
_entity_poly.pdbx_strand_id
1 'polypeptide(L)'
;MQVSVTGFFATLAAPLAATDAALALNPAAQAELLARLAASDANEAPYAYLYAWDGSGSEVLQVSGYGSTLVLERDQDAAPAAPNPRSFPKGACVDGRVTYAGVKDLICHYDCCAGACPCEAVAAAGMMLPPASVGVAWQGMVVFSGALPMALVVEGLPAWMSVTAGANFVTLAGTPAVAASYLLSVAATNCNGALASQAVTLEVGG
;
A
#
# COMPACT_ATOMS: atom_id res chain seq x y z
N MET A 1 5.39 -4.66 -12.08
CA MET A 1 5.86 -3.72 -11.03
C MET A 1 6.20 -2.33 -11.61
N GLN A 2 5.61 -1.27 -11.05
CA GLN A 2 5.88 0.12 -11.43
C GLN A 2 7.26 0.62 -10.96
N VAL A 3 7.99 1.30 -11.85
CA VAL A 3 9.28 1.98 -11.59
C VAL A 3 9.07 3.49 -11.60
N SER A 4 9.61 4.19 -10.59
CA SER A 4 9.60 5.65 -10.59
C SER A 4 10.65 6.19 -11.54
N VAL A 5 10.22 7.03 -12.47
CA VAL A 5 11.07 7.71 -13.46
C VAL A 5 11.03 9.22 -13.27
N THR A 6 10.74 9.68 -12.06
CA THR A 6 10.66 11.12 -11.74
C THR A 6 11.94 11.84 -12.16
N GLY A 7 11.79 12.96 -12.86
CA GLY A 7 12.92 13.76 -13.37
C GLY A 7 13.48 13.28 -14.71
N PHE A 8 12.92 12.21 -15.31
CA PHE A 8 13.20 11.85 -16.70
C PHE A 8 12.58 12.87 -17.66
N PHE A 9 13.31 13.24 -18.73
CA PHE A 9 12.81 14.14 -19.76
C PHE A 9 13.37 13.75 -21.13
N ALA A 10 12.52 13.75 -22.16
CA ALA A 10 12.86 13.37 -23.51
C ALA A 10 11.97 14.08 -24.54
N THR A 11 12.32 13.89 -25.81
CA THR A 11 11.48 14.27 -26.95
C THR A 11 11.29 13.08 -27.88
N LEU A 12 10.13 13.05 -28.56
CA LEU A 12 9.84 12.03 -29.56
C LEU A 12 10.79 12.14 -30.76
N ALA A 13 11.44 11.04 -31.12
CA ALA A 13 12.33 10.96 -32.29
C ALA A 13 11.56 10.82 -33.62
N ALA A 14 10.31 10.34 -33.56
CA ALA A 14 9.38 10.19 -34.66
C ALA A 14 7.97 10.62 -34.21
N PRO A 15 7.03 10.93 -35.14
CA PRO A 15 5.63 11.09 -34.78
C PRO A 15 5.11 9.82 -34.10
N LEU A 16 4.20 10.00 -33.14
CA LEU A 16 3.58 8.91 -32.39
C LEU A 16 2.09 8.94 -32.69
N ALA A 17 1.61 8.03 -33.52
CA ALA A 17 0.20 7.92 -33.85
C ALA A 17 -0.61 7.32 -32.69
N ALA A 18 -1.91 7.61 -32.66
CA ALA A 18 -2.84 7.05 -31.68
C ALA A 18 -2.86 5.49 -31.64
N THR A 19 -2.46 4.84 -32.74
CA THR A 19 -2.40 3.38 -32.87
C THR A 19 -1.03 2.78 -32.58
N ASP A 20 -0.01 3.62 -32.34
CA ASP A 20 1.35 3.13 -32.15
C ASP A 20 1.52 2.49 -30.78
N ALA A 21 2.12 1.30 -30.77
CA ALA A 21 2.44 0.54 -29.57
C ALA A 21 3.92 0.68 -29.15
N ALA A 22 4.72 1.44 -29.88
CA ALA A 22 6.14 1.63 -29.61
C ALA A 22 6.47 3.12 -29.41
N LEU A 23 7.30 3.41 -28.41
CA LEU A 23 7.76 4.76 -28.13
C LEU A 23 9.17 4.97 -28.70
N ALA A 24 9.27 5.83 -29.70
CA ALA A 24 10.56 6.25 -30.25
C ALA A 24 11.01 7.56 -29.57
N LEU A 25 11.99 7.48 -28.67
CA LEU A 25 12.64 8.64 -28.07
C LEU A 25 13.98 8.92 -28.76
N ASN A 26 14.57 10.07 -28.46
CA ASN A 26 15.96 10.29 -28.85
C ASN A 26 16.86 9.16 -28.27
N PRO A 27 17.95 8.74 -28.95
CA PRO A 27 18.67 7.52 -28.58
C PRO A 27 19.23 7.51 -27.15
N ALA A 28 19.67 8.67 -26.65
CA ALA A 28 20.19 8.79 -25.29
C ALA A 28 19.09 8.55 -24.24
N ALA A 29 17.93 9.20 -24.38
CA ALA A 29 16.82 9.03 -23.45
C ALA A 29 16.19 7.64 -23.55
N GLN A 30 16.17 7.03 -24.75
CA GLN A 30 15.71 5.66 -24.91
C GLN A 30 16.59 4.68 -24.13
N ALA A 31 17.91 4.80 -24.25
CA ALA A 31 18.85 3.96 -23.50
C ALA A 31 18.74 4.18 -21.99
N GLU A 32 18.60 5.44 -21.55
CA GLU A 32 18.41 5.77 -20.14
C GLU A 32 17.12 5.17 -19.56
N LEU A 33 16.00 5.30 -20.25
CA LEU A 33 14.72 4.78 -19.79
C LEU A 33 14.73 3.24 -19.74
N LEU A 34 15.29 2.59 -20.76
CA LEU A 34 15.47 1.13 -20.74
C LEU A 34 16.35 0.67 -19.57
N ALA A 35 17.42 1.40 -19.26
CA ALA A 35 18.28 1.09 -18.12
C ALA A 35 17.54 1.22 -16.78
N ARG A 36 16.68 2.25 -16.63
CA ARG A 36 15.82 2.41 -15.44
C ARG A 36 14.79 1.29 -15.33
N LEU A 37 14.20 0.86 -16.44
CA LEU A 37 13.24 -0.23 -16.48
C LEU A 37 13.91 -1.59 -16.25
N ALA A 38 15.17 -1.79 -16.62
CA ALA A 38 15.89 -3.05 -16.41
C ALA A 38 16.25 -3.35 -14.93
N ALA A 39 16.03 -2.41 -14.01
CA ALA A 39 16.53 -2.48 -12.63
C ALA A 39 15.64 -3.27 -11.64
N SER A 40 14.65 -4.06 -12.08
CA SER A 40 13.69 -4.71 -11.16
C SER A 40 13.96 -6.18 -10.88
N ASP A 41 13.75 -6.57 -9.62
CA ASP A 41 13.76 -7.96 -9.17
C ASP A 41 12.57 -8.76 -9.73
N ALA A 42 12.85 -10.00 -10.12
CA ALA A 42 12.03 -10.84 -10.98
C ALA A 42 10.65 -11.21 -10.41
N ASN A 43 9.61 -10.99 -11.21
CA ASN A 43 8.42 -11.85 -11.42
C ASN A 43 7.36 -11.17 -12.33
N GLU A 44 7.52 -9.88 -12.64
CA GLU A 44 6.68 -9.14 -13.59
C GLU A 44 7.53 -8.20 -14.45
N ALA A 45 7.06 -7.89 -15.66
CA ALA A 45 7.73 -6.90 -16.51
C ALA A 45 7.64 -5.50 -15.86
N PRO A 46 8.77 -4.82 -15.63
CA PRO A 46 8.77 -3.48 -15.08
C PRO A 46 8.24 -2.47 -16.09
N TYR A 47 7.48 -1.50 -15.58
CA TYR A 47 6.88 -0.44 -16.39
C TYR A 47 6.92 0.89 -15.65
N ALA A 48 6.73 1.99 -16.36
CA ALA A 48 6.70 3.34 -15.80
C ALA A 48 5.61 4.18 -16.47
N TYR A 49 5.07 5.16 -15.74
CA TYR A 49 4.16 6.15 -16.33
C TYR A 49 4.94 7.37 -16.82
N LEU A 50 4.65 7.78 -18.05
CA LEU A 50 5.18 8.99 -18.68
C LEU A 50 4.04 9.92 -19.08
N TYR A 51 4.33 11.21 -19.10
CA TYR A 51 3.42 12.24 -19.57
C TYR A 51 3.91 12.75 -20.93
N ALA A 52 3.10 12.60 -21.98
CA ALA A 52 3.37 13.13 -23.31
C ALA A 52 2.59 14.42 -23.52
N TRP A 53 3.22 15.44 -24.11
CA TRP A 53 2.60 16.74 -24.36
C TRP A 53 3.26 17.49 -25.53
N ASP A 54 2.45 18.13 -26.37
CA ASP A 54 2.90 18.88 -27.55
C ASP A 54 2.54 20.38 -27.53
N GLY A 55 2.00 20.89 -26.42
CA GLY A 55 1.46 22.25 -26.32
C GLY A 55 -0.05 22.34 -26.49
N SER A 56 -0.66 21.41 -27.23
CA SER A 56 -2.08 21.41 -27.59
C SER A 56 -2.90 20.37 -26.82
N GLY A 57 -2.25 19.32 -26.34
CA GLY A 57 -2.88 18.29 -25.53
C GLY A 57 -1.85 17.37 -24.89
N SER A 58 -2.33 16.52 -23.99
CA SER A 58 -1.49 15.58 -23.27
C SER A 58 -2.14 14.22 -23.13
N GLU A 59 -1.32 13.23 -22.83
CA GLU A 59 -1.71 11.85 -22.56
C GLU A 59 -0.73 11.22 -21.58
N VAL A 60 -1.24 10.36 -20.68
CA VAL A 60 -0.40 9.53 -19.83
C VAL A 60 -0.23 8.16 -20.47
N LEU A 61 1.03 7.77 -20.61
CA LEU A 61 1.47 6.53 -21.24
C LEU A 61 2.02 5.60 -20.16
N GLN A 62 1.66 4.32 -20.20
CA GLN A 62 2.40 3.30 -19.46
C GLN A 62 3.46 2.72 -20.41
N VAL A 63 4.70 2.63 -19.96
CA VAL A 63 5.84 2.28 -20.81
C VAL A 63 6.62 1.14 -20.19
N SER A 64 6.82 0.09 -20.98
CA SER A 64 7.54 -1.12 -20.58
C SER A 64 8.74 -1.36 -21.50
N GLY A 65 9.80 -1.96 -20.98
CA GLY A 65 10.96 -2.35 -21.77
C GLY A 65 10.77 -3.75 -22.37
N TYR A 66 10.96 -3.87 -23.69
CA TYR A 66 11.02 -5.16 -24.38
C TYR A 66 12.25 -5.21 -25.29
N GLY A 67 13.33 -5.83 -24.79
CA GLY A 67 14.63 -5.78 -25.45
C GLY A 67 15.14 -4.34 -25.57
N SER A 68 15.40 -3.89 -26.80
CA SER A 68 15.81 -2.50 -27.09
C SER A 68 14.64 -1.54 -27.39
N THR A 69 13.40 -2.02 -27.27
CA THR A 69 12.20 -1.27 -27.63
C THR A 69 11.43 -0.86 -26.38
N LEU A 70 10.89 0.35 -26.39
CA LEU A 70 9.91 0.80 -25.41
C LEU A 70 8.52 0.52 -25.96
N VAL A 71 7.74 -0.27 -25.25
CA VAL A 71 6.37 -0.66 -25.59
C VAL A 71 5.40 0.19 -24.77
N LEU A 72 4.29 0.56 -25.37
CA LEU A 72 3.30 1.46 -24.80
C LEU A 72 1.96 0.77 -24.52
N GLU A 73 1.39 1.08 -23.36
CA GLU A 73 -0.06 1.15 -23.22
C GLU A 73 -0.50 2.61 -23.19
N ARG A 74 -1.56 2.90 -23.94
CA ARG A 74 -2.03 4.26 -24.22
C ARG A 74 -3.10 4.71 -23.22
N ASP A 75 -3.26 6.01 -23.14
CA ASP A 75 -4.36 6.71 -22.47
C ASP A 75 -4.72 6.20 -21.07
N GLN A 76 -3.72 6.16 -20.20
CA GLN A 76 -3.83 5.58 -18.86
C GLN A 76 -4.64 6.41 -17.87
N ASP A 77 -4.97 7.66 -18.24
CA ASP A 77 -5.82 8.54 -17.43
C ASP A 77 -7.31 8.44 -17.81
N ALA A 78 -7.66 7.71 -18.88
CA ALA A 78 -9.05 7.50 -19.27
C ALA A 78 -9.75 6.43 -18.41
N ALA A 79 -11.09 6.49 -18.39
CA ALA A 79 -11.88 5.42 -17.82
C ALA A 79 -11.58 4.10 -18.58
N PRO A 80 -11.36 2.95 -17.90
CA PRO A 80 -10.94 1.70 -18.54
C PRO A 80 -11.83 1.22 -19.70
N ALA A 81 -13.08 1.68 -19.77
CA ALA A 81 -14.06 1.29 -20.77
C ALA A 81 -13.99 2.10 -22.08
N ALA A 82 -13.18 3.17 -22.17
CA ALA A 82 -13.14 4.01 -23.38
C ALA A 82 -11.82 4.82 -23.51
N PRO A 83 -10.67 4.16 -23.74
CA PRO A 83 -9.44 4.88 -24.08
C PRO A 83 -9.60 5.59 -25.43
N ASN A 84 -9.09 6.82 -25.52
CA ASN A 84 -9.04 7.67 -26.70
C ASN A 84 -7.62 8.23 -26.91
N PRO A 85 -6.66 7.37 -27.35
CA PRO A 85 -5.27 7.78 -27.55
C PRO A 85 -5.12 8.92 -28.55
N ARG A 86 -4.15 9.80 -28.30
CA ARG A 86 -3.85 10.96 -29.12
C ARG A 86 -2.60 10.74 -29.97
N SER A 87 -2.60 11.34 -31.15
CA SER A 87 -1.39 11.45 -31.96
C SER A 87 -0.54 12.63 -31.50
N PHE A 88 0.78 12.45 -31.46
CA PHE A 88 1.75 13.48 -31.12
C PHE A 88 2.77 13.66 -32.25
N PRO A 89 3.16 14.91 -32.58
CA PRO A 89 4.17 15.16 -33.59
C PRO A 89 5.56 14.77 -33.10
N LYS A 90 6.48 14.55 -34.04
CA LYS A 90 7.92 14.46 -33.74
C LYS A 90 8.36 15.68 -32.95
N GLY A 91 9.16 15.47 -31.90
CA GLY A 91 9.64 16.53 -31.03
C GLY A 91 8.71 16.89 -29.87
N ALA A 92 7.52 16.27 -29.77
CA ALA A 92 6.70 16.42 -28.58
C ALA A 92 7.46 15.98 -27.32
N CYS A 93 7.17 16.63 -26.20
CA CYS A 93 7.82 16.39 -24.93
C CYS A 93 7.27 15.09 -24.30
N VAL A 94 8.17 14.32 -23.69
CA VAL A 94 7.83 13.16 -22.87
C VAL A 94 8.61 13.27 -21.58
N ASP A 95 7.93 13.24 -20.44
CA ASP A 95 8.61 13.35 -19.15
C ASP A 95 8.04 12.45 -18.07
N GLY A 96 8.91 12.05 -17.15
CA GLY A 96 8.59 11.25 -15.99
C GLY A 96 8.16 12.15 -14.84
N ARG A 97 6.86 12.23 -14.60
CA ARG A 97 6.25 12.94 -13.47
C ARG A 97 5.27 12.06 -12.74
N VAL A 98 4.86 12.50 -11.55
CA VAL A 98 3.78 11.86 -10.82
C VAL A 98 2.47 12.09 -11.60
N THR A 99 1.83 11.01 -12.02
CA THR A 99 0.54 11.03 -12.73
C THR A 99 -0.54 10.45 -11.83
N TYR A 100 -1.81 10.82 -12.11
CA TYR A 100 -2.91 10.21 -11.38
C TYR A 100 -2.97 8.70 -11.63
N ALA A 101 -2.79 8.24 -12.88
CA ALA A 101 -2.67 6.81 -13.19
C ALA A 101 -1.53 6.13 -12.42
N GLY A 102 -0.36 6.76 -12.33
CA GLY A 102 0.78 6.21 -11.60
C GLY A 102 0.62 6.21 -10.09
N VAL A 103 -0.09 7.19 -9.52
CA VAL A 103 -0.45 7.19 -8.09
C VAL A 103 -1.54 6.16 -7.82
N LYS A 104 -2.55 6.10 -8.69
CA LYS A 104 -3.62 5.10 -8.63
C LYS A 104 -2.99 3.72 -8.68
N ASP A 105 -2.21 3.38 -9.68
CA ASP A 105 -1.56 2.08 -9.77
C ASP A 105 -0.64 1.78 -8.58
N LEU A 106 0.18 2.74 -8.11
CA LEU A 106 0.94 2.56 -6.88
C LEU A 106 0.05 2.25 -5.66
N ILE A 107 -1.13 2.88 -5.56
CA ILE A 107 -2.11 2.61 -4.50
C ILE A 107 -2.91 1.32 -4.76
N CYS A 108 -3.11 0.94 -6.01
CA CYS A 108 -4.04 -0.10 -6.44
C CYS A 108 -3.37 -1.46 -6.67
N HIS A 109 -2.05 -1.49 -6.89
CA HIS A 109 -1.21 -2.67 -6.69
C HIS A 109 -1.07 -3.02 -5.20
N TYR A 110 -1.37 -2.08 -4.30
CA TYR A 110 -1.71 -2.40 -2.90
C TYR A 110 -3.20 -2.80 -2.82
N ASP A 111 -3.60 -3.88 -3.50
CA ASP A 111 -4.88 -4.63 -3.36
C ASP A 111 -6.25 -3.88 -3.31
N CYS A 112 -6.32 -2.55 -3.43
CA CYS A 112 -7.46 -1.80 -2.87
C CYS A 112 -8.43 -1.16 -3.89
N CYS A 113 -8.24 -1.29 -5.21
CA CYS A 113 -9.03 -0.46 -6.16
C CYS A 113 -9.81 -1.18 -7.26
N ALA A 114 -9.69 -2.49 -7.44
CA ALA A 114 -10.47 -3.20 -8.45
C ALA A 114 -11.81 -3.74 -7.91
N GLY A 115 -12.11 -3.53 -6.63
CA GLY A 115 -13.32 -4.00 -5.94
C GLY A 115 -13.34 -3.60 -4.47
N ALA A 116 -14.18 -4.26 -3.66
CA ALA A 116 -14.03 -4.20 -2.20
C ALA A 116 -12.61 -4.70 -1.88
N CYS A 117 -11.75 -3.81 -1.38
CA CYS A 117 -10.43 -4.18 -0.88
C CYS A 117 -10.61 -5.43 0.00
N PRO A 118 -9.90 -6.55 -0.23
CA PRO A 118 -10.07 -7.75 0.55
C PRO A 118 -9.72 -7.45 2.01
N CYS A 119 -10.73 -7.04 2.75
CA CYS A 119 -10.63 -6.73 4.15
C CYS A 119 -10.66 -8.06 4.87
N GLU A 120 -9.47 -8.64 5.07
CA GLU A 120 -9.32 -9.82 5.91
C GLU A 120 -9.94 -9.52 7.27
N ALA A 121 -10.96 -10.29 7.63
CA ALA A 121 -11.70 -10.07 8.87
C ALA A 121 -10.76 -10.18 10.06
N VAL A 122 -10.96 -9.27 11.01
CA VAL A 122 -10.24 -9.33 12.26
C VAL A 122 -10.51 -10.65 12.96
N ALA A 123 -9.46 -11.27 13.50
CA ALA A 123 -9.56 -12.50 14.27
C ALA A 123 -8.65 -12.45 15.50
N ALA A 124 -9.02 -13.19 16.54
CA ALA A 124 -8.17 -13.38 17.70
C ALA A 124 -6.90 -14.13 17.30
N ALA A 125 -5.72 -13.52 17.51
CA ALA A 125 -4.45 -14.15 17.20
C ALA A 125 -3.74 -14.71 18.45
N GLY A 126 -4.08 -14.21 19.63
CA GLY A 126 -3.67 -14.79 20.91
C GLY A 126 -3.46 -13.76 22.02
N MET A 127 -3.11 -14.29 23.19
CA MET A 127 -2.78 -13.52 24.39
C MET A 127 -1.50 -14.05 25.02
N MET A 128 -0.67 -13.14 25.53
CA MET A 128 0.51 -13.43 26.33
C MET A 128 0.33 -12.72 27.68
N LEU A 129 -0.19 -13.47 28.66
CA LEU A 129 -0.51 -12.95 29.99
C LEU A 129 0.24 -13.77 31.03
N PRO A 130 1.41 -13.31 31.49
CA PRO A 130 2.13 -14.01 32.54
C PRO A 130 1.36 -13.96 33.87
N PRO A 131 1.65 -14.85 34.83
CA PRO A 131 1.10 -14.74 36.18
C PRO A 131 1.40 -13.37 36.80
N ALA A 132 0.43 -12.81 37.52
CA ALA A 132 0.58 -11.55 38.25
C ALA A 132 0.71 -11.80 39.75
N SER A 133 1.57 -11.03 40.42
CA SER A 133 1.77 -11.08 41.88
C SER A 133 1.73 -9.68 42.47
N VAL A 134 1.19 -9.55 43.68
CA VAL A 134 1.13 -8.27 44.41
C VAL A 134 2.51 -7.62 44.52
N GLY A 135 2.58 -6.33 44.19
CA GLY A 135 3.80 -5.53 44.29
C GLY A 135 4.84 -5.77 43.18
N VAL A 136 4.58 -6.70 42.25
CA VAL A 136 5.49 -6.99 41.14
C VAL A 136 5.02 -6.28 39.87
N ALA A 137 5.93 -5.58 39.19
CA ALA A 137 5.64 -4.98 37.90
C ALA A 137 5.24 -6.07 36.89
N TRP A 138 4.11 -5.88 36.24
CA TRP A 138 3.49 -6.86 35.38
C TRP A 138 3.24 -6.25 33.99
N GLN A 139 3.39 -7.08 32.96
CA GLN A 139 3.12 -6.72 31.58
C GLN A 139 2.53 -7.91 30.82
N GLY A 140 1.50 -7.66 30.03
CA GLY A 140 0.87 -8.63 29.15
C GLY A 140 0.55 -8.01 27.79
N MET A 141 0.20 -8.87 26.83
CA MET A 141 -0.13 -8.46 25.47
C MET A 141 -1.29 -9.27 24.90
N VAL A 142 -2.14 -8.62 24.11
CA VAL A 142 -3.23 -9.24 23.35
C VAL A 142 -3.05 -8.86 21.88
N VAL A 143 -3.14 -9.83 20.97
CA VAL A 143 -2.87 -9.65 19.54
C VAL A 143 -4.06 -10.11 18.70
N PHE A 144 -4.29 -9.39 17.61
CA PHE A 144 -5.28 -9.70 16.57
C PHE A 144 -4.60 -9.81 15.20
N SER A 145 -5.19 -10.62 14.33
CA SER A 145 -4.84 -10.72 12.91
C SER A 145 -5.92 -10.05 12.05
N GLY A 146 -5.67 -9.93 10.75
CA GLY A 146 -6.56 -9.30 9.78
C GLY A 146 -6.03 -7.98 9.23
N ALA A 147 -6.82 -7.34 8.37
CA ALA A 147 -6.43 -6.11 7.71
C ALA A 147 -6.35 -4.92 8.69
N LEU A 148 -5.35 -4.07 8.48
CA LEU A 148 -5.18 -2.78 9.14
C LEU A 148 -5.86 -1.66 8.33
N PRO A 149 -6.21 -0.51 8.95
CA PRO A 149 -6.13 -0.23 10.38
C PRO A 149 -7.22 -0.93 11.20
N MET A 150 -6.94 -1.21 12.47
CA MET A 150 -7.89 -1.77 13.43
C MET A 150 -8.27 -0.73 14.50
N ALA A 151 -9.52 -0.77 14.96
CA ALA A 151 -9.93 -0.09 16.18
C ALA A 151 -9.95 -1.10 17.34
N LEU A 152 -9.20 -0.80 18.40
CA LEU A 152 -9.02 -1.67 19.57
C LEU A 152 -9.73 -1.05 20.78
N VAL A 153 -10.46 -1.87 21.53
CA VAL A 153 -11.19 -1.46 22.74
C VAL A 153 -10.84 -2.42 23.88
N VAL A 154 -10.62 -1.89 25.08
CA VAL A 154 -10.33 -2.67 26.29
C VAL A 154 -11.33 -2.31 27.36
N GLU A 155 -11.92 -3.32 28.00
CA GLU A 155 -12.86 -3.19 29.10
C GLU A 155 -12.44 -4.05 30.30
N GLY A 156 -12.94 -3.69 31.49
CA GLY A 156 -12.66 -4.42 32.74
C GLY A 156 -11.32 -4.10 33.40
N LEU A 157 -10.65 -3.02 32.99
CA LEU A 157 -9.34 -2.64 33.51
C LEU A 157 -9.34 -2.38 35.03
N PRO A 158 -8.44 -3.02 35.80
CA PRO A 158 -8.18 -2.66 37.17
C PRO A 158 -7.54 -1.27 37.26
N ALA A 159 -7.75 -0.56 38.37
CA ALA A 159 -7.20 0.79 38.57
C ALA A 159 -5.66 0.87 38.51
N TRP A 160 -4.96 -0.25 38.74
CA TRP A 160 -3.51 -0.33 38.68
C TRP A 160 -2.95 -0.59 37.27
N MET A 161 -3.81 -0.86 36.29
CA MET A 161 -3.42 -1.27 34.94
C MET A 161 -3.61 -0.12 33.95
N SER A 162 -2.64 0.06 33.06
CA SER A 162 -2.68 0.98 31.92
C SER A 162 -2.64 0.22 30.60
N VAL A 163 -3.08 0.89 29.53
CA VAL A 163 -3.23 0.33 28.19
C VAL A 163 -2.46 1.16 27.19
N THR A 164 -1.69 0.50 26.34
CA THR A 164 -1.07 1.09 25.16
C THR A 164 -1.50 0.29 23.92
N ALA A 165 -2.22 0.95 23.01
CA ALA A 165 -2.66 0.34 21.76
C ALA A 165 -1.59 0.49 20.66
N GLY A 166 -1.26 -0.61 19.99
CA GLY A 166 -0.53 -0.65 18.73
C GLY A 166 -1.48 -0.78 17.53
N ALA A 167 -0.95 -1.14 16.36
CA ALA A 167 -1.76 -1.25 15.14
C ALA A 167 -2.76 -2.42 15.17
N ASN A 168 -2.36 -3.56 15.75
CA ASN A 168 -3.16 -4.80 15.84
C ASN A 168 -3.00 -5.51 17.20
N PHE A 169 -2.42 -4.83 18.18
CA PHE A 169 -2.17 -5.40 19.50
C PHE A 169 -2.40 -4.38 20.60
N VAL A 170 -2.61 -4.87 21.81
CA VAL A 170 -2.71 -4.08 23.02
C VAL A 170 -1.67 -4.57 24.02
N THR A 171 -0.88 -3.64 24.55
CA THR A 171 -0.02 -3.89 25.70
C THR A 171 -0.72 -3.43 26.98
N LEU A 172 -0.78 -4.31 27.96
CA LEU A 172 -1.32 -4.07 29.29
C LEU A 172 -0.16 -4.04 30.28
N ALA A 173 -0.08 -3.04 31.14
CA ALA A 173 1.02 -2.94 32.12
C ALA A 173 0.56 -2.33 33.44
N GLY A 174 1.23 -2.68 34.53
CA GLY A 174 0.97 -2.08 35.85
C GLY A 174 1.54 -2.89 37.00
N THR A 175 1.25 -2.47 38.23
CA THR A 175 1.68 -3.17 39.45
C THR A 175 0.47 -3.40 40.35
N PRO A 176 -0.03 -4.63 40.50
CA PRO A 176 -1.20 -4.88 41.33
C PRO A 176 -0.87 -4.67 42.82
N ALA A 177 -1.78 -4.00 43.52
CA ALA A 177 -1.64 -3.73 44.95
C ALA A 177 -2.31 -4.80 45.84
N VAL A 178 -3.23 -5.58 45.28
CA VAL A 178 -4.07 -6.53 46.02
C VAL A 178 -4.28 -7.79 45.21
N ALA A 179 -4.19 -8.95 45.87
CA ALA A 179 -4.51 -10.25 45.29
C ALA A 179 -6.01 -10.34 45.05
N ALA A 180 -6.40 -10.51 43.79
CA ALA A 180 -7.79 -10.53 43.33
C ALA A 180 -7.88 -11.12 41.91
N SER A 181 -9.11 -11.44 41.52
CA SER A 181 -9.45 -11.90 40.18
C SER A 181 -10.10 -10.75 39.39
N TYR A 182 -9.64 -10.53 38.15
CA TYR A 182 -10.14 -9.46 37.28
C TYR A 182 -10.57 -10.04 35.93
N LEU A 183 -11.80 -9.75 35.50
CA LEU A 183 -12.28 -10.12 34.17
C LEU A 183 -11.96 -9.00 33.17
N LEU A 184 -11.10 -9.31 32.20
CA LEU A 184 -10.67 -8.40 31.14
C LEU A 184 -11.28 -8.83 29.81
N SER A 185 -11.65 -7.85 28.99
CA SER A 185 -12.08 -8.08 27.62
C SER A 185 -11.35 -7.11 26.69
N VAL A 186 -10.79 -7.64 25.61
CA VAL A 186 -10.20 -6.86 24.53
C VAL A 186 -10.92 -7.20 23.25
N ALA A 187 -11.40 -6.17 22.55
CA ALA A 187 -12.09 -6.31 21.27
C ALA A 187 -11.38 -5.52 20.18
N ALA A 188 -11.50 -6.01 18.95
CA ALA A 188 -10.98 -5.39 17.75
C ALA A 188 -12.03 -5.41 16.63
N THR A 189 -12.07 -4.34 15.83
CA THR A 189 -12.83 -4.24 14.58
C THR A 189 -11.97 -3.63 13.48
N ASN A 190 -12.25 -3.96 12.22
CA ASN A 190 -11.58 -3.36 11.07
C ASN A 190 -12.57 -3.03 9.92
N CYS A 191 -12.03 -2.82 8.72
CA CYS A 191 -12.74 -2.29 7.53
C CYS A 191 -14.01 -3.05 7.10
N ASN A 192 -14.24 -4.28 7.55
CA ASN A 192 -15.44 -5.05 7.20
C ASN A 192 -16.48 -5.09 8.32
N GLY A 193 -16.21 -4.42 9.45
CA GLY A 193 -17.10 -4.35 10.61
C GLY A 193 -17.20 -5.66 11.40
N ALA A 194 -16.40 -6.68 11.09
CA ALA A 194 -16.30 -7.87 11.91
C ALA A 194 -15.69 -7.50 13.27
N LEU A 195 -16.21 -8.13 14.33
CA LEU A 195 -15.74 -7.96 15.70
C LEU A 195 -15.07 -9.26 16.16
N ALA A 196 -13.84 -9.15 16.61
CA ALA A 196 -13.16 -10.22 17.34
C ALA A 196 -12.94 -9.78 18.79
N SER A 197 -13.24 -10.66 19.74
CA SER A 197 -13.07 -10.40 21.17
C SER A 197 -12.29 -11.52 21.84
N GLN A 198 -11.40 -11.16 22.75
CA GLN A 198 -10.68 -12.06 23.64
C GLN A 198 -10.97 -11.62 25.08
N ALA A 199 -11.57 -12.51 25.85
CA ALA A 199 -11.84 -12.29 27.28
C ALA A 199 -11.00 -13.25 28.13
N VAL A 200 -10.51 -12.75 29.26
CA VAL A 200 -9.63 -13.51 30.14
C VAL A 200 -9.83 -13.10 31.59
N THR A 201 -9.72 -14.08 32.49
CA THR A 201 -9.65 -13.83 33.92
C THR A 201 -8.19 -13.76 34.33
N LEU A 202 -7.74 -12.59 34.80
CA LEU A 202 -6.41 -12.38 35.35
C LEU A 202 -6.45 -12.62 36.86
N GLU A 203 -5.78 -13.68 37.31
CA GLU A 203 -5.58 -13.97 38.72
C GLU A 203 -4.30 -13.28 39.22
N VAL A 204 -4.43 -12.45 40.25
CA VAL A 204 -3.29 -11.87 40.96
C VAL A 204 -3.03 -12.66 42.23
N GLY A 205 -1.90 -13.35 42.27
CA GLY A 205 -1.40 -14.05 43.45
C GLY A 205 -0.78 -13.11 44.48
N GLY A 206 -0.58 -13.65 45.69
CA GLY A 206 0.17 -12.98 46.76
C GLY A 206 1.68 -12.92 46.51
#